data_AF-A0AAE4C5I1-F1
#
_entry.id   AF-A0AAE4C5I1-F1
#
_cell.length_a   1.000
_cell.length_b   1.000
_cell.length_c   1.000
_cell.angle_alpha   90.00
_cell.angle_beta   90.00
_cell.angle_gamma   90.00
#
_symmetry.space_group_name_H-M   'P 1'
#
loop_
_entity.id
_entity.type
_entity.pdbx_description
1 polymer ?
#
loop_
_entity_poly.entity_id
_entity_poly.type
_entity_poly.pdbx_seq_one_letter_code
_entity_poly.pdbx_strand_id
1 'polypeptide(L)'
;MRAVARLAGVSTAAPYRHFKDREALDDAVAIEGFQTLYAEMKATTEATTDDTDPVTAIGDLAMTYVNFAISHPAVFRIMFSLERDRTDEARHQAINAAQGNLHAFIQRLFPAYPADGLTEALVAFGHGFAFLHLDGRYAADVPAQVEHRVRSALAALLEVPPRGTTGS
;
A
#
# COMPACT_ATOMS: atom_id res chain seq x y z
N MET A 1 -16.26 -21.17 -6.04
CA MET A 1 -16.34 -21.01 -7.51
C MET A 1 -17.59 -20.24 -7.99
N ARG A 2 -18.84 -20.56 -7.58
CA ARG A 2 -20.03 -19.75 -7.96
C ARG A 2 -20.16 -18.38 -7.24
N ALA A 3 -19.33 -18.12 -6.25
CA ALA A 3 -19.35 -16.89 -5.46
C ALA A 3 -18.49 -15.78 -6.08
N VAL A 4 -17.28 -16.12 -6.54
CA VAL A 4 -16.34 -15.17 -7.20
C VAL A 4 -16.94 -14.59 -8.48
N ALA A 5 -17.64 -15.41 -9.26
CA ALA A 5 -18.34 -15.01 -10.49
C ALA A 5 -19.51 -14.04 -10.27
N ARG A 6 -20.17 -14.07 -9.11
CA ARG A 6 -21.35 -13.21 -8.84
C ARG A 6 -20.97 -11.85 -8.26
N LEU A 7 -19.83 -11.76 -7.59
CA LEU A 7 -19.33 -10.51 -7.01
C LEU A 7 -18.67 -9.58 -8.04
N ALA A 8 -18.21 -10.12 -9.17
CA ALA A 8 -17.48 -9.35 -10.18
C ALA A 8 -18.35 -8.70 -11.28
N GLY A 9 -19.68 -8.94 -11.31
CA GLY A 9 -20.59 -8.31 -12.28
C GLY A 9 -20.30 -8.60 -13.77
N VAL A 10 -19.38 -9.51 -14.08
CA VAL A 10 -18.93 -9.84 -15.44
C VAL A 10 -19.34 -11.26 -15.83
N SER A 11 -19.69 -11.45 -17.10
CA SER A 11 -20.17 -12.73 -17.60
C SER A 11 -19.12 -13.84 -17.41
N THR A 12 -19.59 -14.96 -16.86
CA THR A 12 -18.82 -16.18 -16.60
C THR A 12 -18.40 -16.86 -17.90
N ALA A 13 -17.30 -16.45 -18.54
CA ALA A 13 -16.57 -17.33 -19.47
C ALA A 13 -15.21 -16.80 -19.97
N ALA A 14 -14.93 -15.48 -19.95
CA ALA A 14 -13.80 -14.95 -20.73
C ALA A 14 -12.40 -15.09 -20.09
N PRO A 15 -12.17 -14.88 -18.77
CA PRO A 15 -10.81 -14.87 -18.23
C PRO A 15 -10.16 -16.26 -18.17
N TYR A 16 -10.96 -17.30 -17.95
CA TYR A 16 -10.48 -18.66 -17.66
C TYR A 16 -9.82 -19.39 -18.84
N ARG A 17 -9.84 -18.83 -20.06
CA ARG A 17 -9.09 -19.38 -21.20
C ARG A 17 -7.62 -18.95 -21.21
N HIS A 18 -7.27 -17.89 -20.48
CA HIS A 18 -5.91 -17.35 -20.42
C HIS A 18 -5.14 -17.84 -19.20
N PHE A 19 -5.82 -18.31 -18.15
CA PHE A 19 -5.20 -18.75 -16.91
C PHE A 19 -5.35 -20.25 -16.73
N LYS A 20 -4.22 -20.90 -16.45
CA LYS A 20 -4.12 -22.36 -16.26
C LYS A 20 -5.02 -22.85 -15.13
N ASP A 21 -5.11 -22.08 -14.06
CA ASP A 21 -5.89 -22.37 -12.85
C ASP A 21 -6.21 -21.07 -12.09
N ARG A 22 -6.82 -21.21 -10.91
CA ARG A 22 -7.16 -20.08 -10.04
C ARG A 22 -5.92 -19.37 -9.51
N GLU A 23 -4.84 -20.11 -9.26
CA GLU A 23 -3.60 -19.55 -8.74
C GLU A 23 -3.00 -18.59 -9.78
N ALA A 24 -2.89 -19.04 -11.04
CA ALA A 24 -2.45 -18.20 -12.15
C ALA A 24 -3.32 -16.96 -12.37
N LEU A 25 -4.64 -17.06 -12.18
CA LEU A 25 -5.54 -15.90 -12.25
C LEU A 25 -5.27 -14.91 -11.11
N ASP A 26 -5.23 -15.41 -9.88
CA ASP A 26 -5.05 -14.55 -8.71
C ASP A 26 -3.62 -13.93 -8.71
N ASP A 27 -2.60 -14.58 -9.31
CA ASP A 27 -1.25 -14.01 -9.50
C ASP A 27 -1.25 -12.85 -10.48
N ALA A 28 -1.95 -13.01 -11.61
CA ALA A 28 -2.12 -11.94 -12.57
C ALA A 28 -2.84 -10.74 -11.95
N VAL A 29 -3.87 -10.98 -11.14
CA VAL A 29 -4.56 -9.94 -10.36
C VAL A 29 -3.61 -9.26 -9.37
N ALA A 30 -2.74 -10.03 -8.69
CA ALA A 30 -1.75 -9.46 -7.78
C ALA A 30 -0.74 -8.57 -8.51
N ILE A 31 -0.23 -9.01 -9.67
CA ILE A 31 0.72 -8.25 -10.48
C ILE A 31 0.09 -6.93 -10.95
N GLU A 32 -1.12 -6.99 -11.52
CA GLU A 32 -1.86 -5.80 -11.93
C GLU A 32 -2.09 -4.86 -10.74
N GLY A 33 -2.50 -5.41 -9.59
CA GLY A 33 -2.70 -4.64 -8.36
C GLY A 33 -1.43 -3.91 -7.90
N PHE A 34 -0.27 -4.56 -7.92
CA PHE A 34 1.01 -3.89 -7.58
C PHE A 34 1.39 -2.81 -8.60
N GLN A 35 1.14 -3.04 -9.89
CA GLN A 35 1.40 -2.05 -10.95
C GLN A 35 0.51 -0.81 -10.80
N THR A 36 -0.78 -1.01 -10.51
CA THR A 36 -1.72 0.09 -10.25
C THR A 36 -1.34 0.86 -9.00
N LEU A 37 -1.07 0.18 -7.88
CA LEU A 37 -0.63 0.83 -6.65
C LEU A 37 0.67 1.62 -6.87
N TYR A 38 1.63 1.06 -7.60
CA TYR A 38 2.85 1.77 -7.98
C TYR A 38 2.55 3.05 -8.78
N ALA A 39 1.67 2.98 -9.78
CA ALA A 39 1.32 4.13 -10.59
C ALA A 39 0.67 5.25 -9.77
N GLU A 40 -0.24 4.90 -8.85
CA GLU A 40 -0.89 5.84 -7.94
C GLU A 40 0.12 6.48 -6.97
N MET A 41 0.99 5.67 -6.34
CA MET A 41 2.05 6.17 -5.46
C MET A 41 3.02 7.08 -6.21
N LYS A 42 3.44 6.70 -7.41
CA LYS A 42 4.31 7.50 -8.26
C LYS A 42 3.69 8.86 -8.56
N ALA A 43 2.40 8.90 -8.94
CA ALA A 43 1.69 10.15 -9.17
C ALA A 43 1.67 11.05 -7.93
N THR A 44 1.47 10.50 -6.73
CA THR A 44 1.59 11.25 -5.46
C THR A 44 2.99 11.81 -5.26
N THR A 45 4.03 11.00 -5.48
CA THR A 45 5.42 11.47 -5.32
C THR A 45 5.82 12.55 -6.33
N GLU A 46 5.30 12.49 -7.55
CA GLU A 46 5.55 13.46 -8.63
C GLU A 46 4.79 14.78 -8.41
N ALA A 47 3.63 14.74 -7.76
CA ALA A 47 2.88 15.94 -7.38
C ALA A 47 3.49 16.68 -6.18
N THR A 48 4.39 16.05 -5.43
CA THR A 48 5.05 16.64 -4.25
C THR A 48 6.16 17.61 -4.67
N THR A 49 5.96 18.90 -4.38
CA THR A 49 6.94 19.97 -4.64
C THR A 49 7.95 20.13 -3.50
N ASP A 50 9.04 20.87 -3.73
CA ASP A 50 10.06 21.14 -2.71
C ASP A 50 9.55 22.03 -1.57
N ASP A 51 8.47 22.78 -1.79
CA ASP A 51 7.80 23.58 -0.75
C ASP A 51 6.82 22.75 0.10
N THR A 52 6.59 21.48 -0.25
CA THR A 52 5.67 20.61 0.50
C THR A 52 6.34 20.19 1.81
N ASP A 53 5.65 20.42 2.92
CA ASP A 53 6.09 19.93 4.23
C ASP A 53 6.30 18.40 4.19
N PRO A 54 7.47 17.87 4.64
CA PRO A 54 7.76 16.43 4.55
C PRO A 54 6.76 15.53 5.25
N VAL A 55 6.16 15.97 6.36
CA VAL A 55 5.14 15.21 7.09
C VAL A 55 3.86 15.11 6.27
N THR A 56 3.46 16.22 5.66
CA THR A 56 2.32 16.28 4.73
C THR A 56 2.55 15.36 3.53
N ALA A 57 3.74 15.39 2.93
CA ALA A 57 4.10 14.57 1.78
C ALA A 57 4.07 13.06 2.09
N ILE A 58 4.58 12.64 3.25
CA ILE A 58 4.44 11.24 3.71
C ILE A 58 2.97 10.91 3.97
N GLY A 59 2.22 11.82 4.59
CA GLY A 59 0.80 11.64 4.89
C GLY A 59 -0.03 11.38 3.62
N ASP A 60 0.26 12.11 2.55
CA ASP A 60 -0.39 11.92 1.25
C ASP A 60 -0.07 10.54 0.67
N LEU A 61 1.19 10.09 0.76
CA LEU A 61 1.60 8.78 0.27
C LEU A 61 0.98 7.63 1.08
N ALA A 62 0.91 7.77 2.40
CA ALA A 62 0.22 6.82 3.28
C ALA A 62 -1.28 6.75 2.93
N MET A 63 -1.90 7.89 2.63
CA MET A 63 -3.30 7.95 2.21
C MET A 63 -3.54 7.32 0.85
N THR A 64 -2.64 7.48 -0.13
CA THR A 64 -2.72 6.78 -1.41
C THR A 64 -2.74 5.27 -1.21
N TYR A 65 -1.85 4.75 -0.36
CA TYR A 65 -1.80 3.32 -0.03
C TYR A 65 -3.10 2.82 0.63
N VAL A 66 -3.64 3.55 1.60
CA VAL A 66 -4.89 3.19 2.29
C VAL A 66 -6.10 3.31 1.35
N ASN A 67 -6.19 4.36 0.55
CA ASN A 67 -7.27 4.57 -0.41
C ASN A 67 -7.31 3.48 -1.48
N PHE A 68 -6.14 3.02 -1.93
CA PHE A 68 -6.06 1.87 -2.84
C PHE A 68 -6.68 0.62 -2.20
N ALA A 69 -6.36 0.33 -0.94
CA ALA A 69 -6.95 -0.81 -0.22
C ALA A 69 -8.47 -0.67 -0.05
N ILE A 70 -8.97 0.52 0.26
CA ILE A 70 -10.41 0.81 0.41
C ILE A 70 -11.15 0.65 -0.92
N SER A 71 -10.55 1.14 -2.01
CA SER A 71 -11.15 1.14 -3.35
C SER A 71 -11.09 -0.25 -3.99
N HIS A 72 -10.08 -1.05 -3.67
CA HIS A 72 -9.81 -2.36 -4.26
C HIS A 72 -9.65 -3.48 -3.21
N PRO A 73 -10.62 -3.70 -2.31
CA PRO A 73 -10.44 -4.56 -1.13
C PRO A 73 -10.12 -6.02 -1.47
N ALA A 74 -10.75 -6.56 -2.53
CA ALA A 74 -10.50 -7.93 -2.98
C ALA A 74 -9.09 -8.08 -3.60
N VAL A 75 -8.69 -7.11 -4.43
CA VAL A 75 -7.36 -7.09 -5.08
C VAL A 75 -6.27 -6.96 -4.01
N PHE A 76 -6.44 -6.04 -3.06
CA PHE A 76 -5.49 -5.82 -1.98
C PHE A 76 -5.28 -7.09 -1.12
N ARG A 77 -6.37 -7.80 -0.78
CA ARG A 77 -6.27 -9.09 -0.07
C ARG A 77 -5.53 -10.15 -0.88
N ILE A 78 -5.73 -10.20 -2.20
CA ILE A 78 -5.02 -11.13 -3.09
C ILE A 78 -3.52 -10.80 -3.14
N MET A 79 -3.17 -9.52 -3.34
CA MET A 79 -1.79 -9.03 -3.41
C MET A 79 -0.94 -9.45 -2.22
N PHE A 80 -1.51 -9.43 -1.01
CA PHE A 80 -0.81 -9.68 0.25
C PHE A 80 -1.16 -11.02 0.92
N SER A 81 -1.77 -11.97 0.20
CA SER A 81 -2.03 -13.31 0.74
C SER A 81 -0.73 -14.12 0.92
N LEU A 82 -0.60 -14.79 2.08
CA LEU A 82 0.63 -15.49 2.53
C LEU A 82 0.94 -16.78 1.75
N GLU A 83 -0.05 -17.35 1.05
CA GLU A 83 0.04 -18.68 0.43
C GLU A 83 0.64 -18.67 -0.99
N ARG A 84 1.06 -17.52 -1.52
CA ARG A 84 1.43 -17.39 -2.94
C ARG A 84 2.92 -17.57 -3.18
N ASP A 85 3.25 -18.24 -4.28
CA ASP A 85 4.62 -18.48 -4.71
C ASP A 85 5.34 -17.14 -4.98
N ARG A 86 6.30 -16.80 -4.11
CA ARG A 86 7.12 -15.57 -4.20
C ARG A 86 8.31 -15.82 -5.13
N THR A 87 8.10 -16.51 -6.24
CA THR A 87 9.15 -16.83 -7.22
C THR A 87 8.82 -16.28 -8.61
N ASP A 88 7.62 -15.73 -8.81
CA ASP A 88 7.26 -15.04 -10.04
C ASP A 88 8.06 -13.73 -10.21
N GLU A 89 8.86 -13.69 -11.27
CA GLU A 89 9.74 -12.57 -11.61
C GLU A 89 8.97 -11.28 -11.92
N ALA A 90 7.82 -11.35 -12.60
CA ALA A 90 7.03 -10.16 -12.91
C ALA A 90 6.42 -9.56 -11.63
N ARG A 91 6.01 -10.41 -10.69
CA ARG A 91 5.56 -9.97 -9.37
C ARG A 91 6.70 -9.32 -8.57
N HIS A 92 7.89 -9.90 -8.60
CA HIS A 92 9.08 -9.29 -7.98
C HIS A 92 9.42 -7.93 -8.57
N GLN A 93 9.40 -7.81 -9.89
CA GLN A 93 9.67 -6.54 -10.57
C GLN A 93 8.65 -5.46 -10.17
N ALA A 94 7.36 -5.80 -10.10
CA ALA A 94 6.33 -4.85 -9.68
C ALA A 94 6.50 -4.40 -8.21
N ILE A 95 6.81 -5.33 -7.31
CA ILE A 95 7.08 -5.03 -5.89
C ILE A 95 8.34 -4.16 -5.76
N ASN A 96 9.42 -4.52 -6.44
CA ASN A 96 10.69 -3.78 -6.40
C ASN A 96 10.54 -2.36 -6.96
N ALA A 97 9.72 -2.15 -8.00
CA ALA A 97 9.44 -0.83 -8.54
C ALA A 97 8.70 0.06 -7.52
N ALA A 98 7.69 -0.49 -6.84
CA ALA A 98 6.97 0.21 -5.77
C ALA A 98 7.88 0.55 -4.58
N GLN A 99 8.69 -0.40 -4.14
CA GLN A 99 9.64 -0.20 -3.05
C GLN A 99 10.73 0.82 -3.42
N GLY A 100 11.26 0.76 -4.64
CA GLY A 100 12.29 1.67 -5.12
C GLY A 100 11.79 3.12 -5.22
N ASN A 101 10.56 3.34 -5.70
CA ASN A 101 9.96 4.67 -5.73
C ASN A 101 9.76 5.24 -4.32
N LEU A 102 9.23 4.43 -3.39
CA LEU A 102 9.07 4.84 -2.00
C LEU A 102 10.42 5.17 -1.35
N HIS A 103 11.42 4.29 -1.49
CA HIS A 103 12.76 4.51 -0.94
C HIS A 103 13.39 5.81 -1.48
N ALA A 104 13.33 6.03 -2.79
CA ALA A 104 13.87 7.25 -3.40
C ALA A 104 13.14 8.52 -2.90
N PHE A 105 11.82 8.45 -2.73
CA PHE A 105 11.03 9.56 -2.21
C PHE A 105 11.39 9.88 -0.76
N ILE A 106 11.55 8.86 0.08
CA ILE A 106 11.97 9.02 1.48
C ILE A 106 13.39 9.58 1.57
N GLN A 107 14.32 9.08 0.77
CA GLN A 107 15.69 9.61 0.71
C GLN A 107 15.71 11.10 0.30
N ARG A 108 14.80 11.52 -0.58
CA ARG A 108 14.65 12.94 -0.99
C ARG A 108 14.12 13.81 0.15
N LEU A 109 13.08 13.37 0.85
CA LEU A 109 12.44 14.15 1.91
C LEU A 109 13.25 14.17 3.22
N PHE A 110 13.98 13.09 3.51
CA PHE A 110 14.70 12.89 4.78
C PHE A 110 16.16 12.50 4.55
N PRO A 111 16.96 13.35 3.87
CA PRO A 111 18.33 12.99 3.47
C PRO A 111 19.28 12.72 4.66
N ALA A 112 18.91 13.17 5.87
CA ALA A 112 19.67 12.95 7.10
C ALA A 112 19.38 11.60 7.79
N TYR A 113 18.39 10.83 7.33
CA TYR A 113 17.95 9.58 7.94
C TYR A 113 18.17 8.38 7.01
N PRO A 114 18.47 7.18 7.53
CA PRO A 114 18.51 5.97 6.72
C PRO A 114 17.14 5.67 6.10
N ALA A 115 17.04 5.72 4.77
CA ALA A 115 15.78 5.56 4.06
C ALA A 115 15.15 4.17 4.25
N ASP A 116 15.96 3.12 4.46
CA ASP A 116 15.47 1.74 4.62
C ASP A 116 14.49 1.60 5.79
N GLY A 117 14.91 2.03 6.99
CA GLY A 117 14.07 1.90 8.18
C GLY A 117 12.78 2.73 8.11
N LEU A 118 12.85 3.93 7.54
CA LEU A 118 11.67 4.78 7.38
C LEU A 118 10.73 4.25 6.29
N THR A 119 11.28 3.68 5.21
CA THR A 119 10.52 2.99 4.17
C THR A 119 9.74 1.81 4.76
N GLU A 120 10.42 0.94 5.53
CA GLU A 120 9.78 -0.19 6.19
C GLU A 120 8.68 0.25 7.16
N ALA A 121 8.95 1.28 7.98
CA ALA A 121 7.99 1.81 8.93
C ALA A 121 6.71 2.34 8.24
N LEU A 122 6.86 3.05 7.12
CA LEU A 122 5.71 3.59 6.39
C LEU A 122 4.89 2.52 5.68
N VAL A 123 5.55 1.51 5.10
CA VAL A 123 4.84 0.35 4.56
C VAL A 123 4.07 -0.35 5.67
N ALA A 124 4.69 -0.63 6.81
CA ALA A 124 4.04 -1.28 7.94
C ALA A 124 2.84 -0.46 8.46
N PHE A 125 3.00 0.86 8.55
CA PHE A 125 1.95 1.78 8.98
C PHE A 125 0.75 1.78 8.02
N GLY A 126 0.99 2.02 6.72
CA GLY A 126 -0.07 2.01 5.70
C GLY A 126 -0.76 0.65 5.60
N HIS A 127 0.02 -0.44 5.66
CA HIS A 127 -0.49 -1.80 5.66
C HIS A 127 -1.37 -2.12 6.87
N GLY A 128 -0.95 -1.66 8.06
CA GLY A 128 -1.74 -1.77 9.29
C GLY A 128 -3.08 -1.07 9.15
N PHE A 129 -3.11 0.19 8.70
CA PHE A 129 -4.36 0.93 8.49
C PHE A 129 -5.25 0.29 7.42
N ALA A 130 -4.67 -0.17 6.31
CA ALA A 130 -5.39 -0.87 5.26
C ALA A 130 -6.09 -2.11 5.82
N PHE A 131 -5.38 -3.02 6.50
CA PHE A 131 -5.98 -4.23 7.04
C PHE A 131 -6.94 -3.98 8.21
N LEU A 132 -6.66 -2.98 9.07
CA LEU A 132 -7.61 -2.56 10.11
C LEU A 132 -8.94 -2.10 9.50
N HIS A 133 -8.89 -1.35 8.40
CA HIS A 133 -10.10 -0.96 7.67
C HIS A 133 -10.78 -2.17 7.02
N LEU A 134 -10.02 -3.00 6.28
CA LEU A 134 -10.55 -4.16 5.57
C LEU A 134 -11.18 -5.21 6.50
N ASP A 135 -10.68 -5.34 7.73
CA ASP A 135 -11.21 -6.24 8.76
C ASP A 135 -12.37 -5.60 9.56
N GLY A 136 -12.81 -4.41 9.14
CA GLY A 136 -14.00 -3.75 9.64
C GLY A 136 -13.82 -2.99 10.96
N ARG A 137 -12.58 -2.87 11.48
CA ARG A 137 -12.35 -2.07 12.70
C ARG A 137 -12.68 -0.59 12.51
N TYR A 138 -12.67 -0.12 11.27
CA TYR A 138 -13.07 1.23 10.87
C TYR A 138 -14.27 1.24 9.90
N ALA A 139 -15.10 0.18 9.88
CA ALA A 139 -16.21 0.07 8.93
C ALA A 139 -17.29 1.16 9.07
N ALA A 140 -17.39 1.80 10.24
CA ALA A 140 -18.33 2.90 10.49
C ALA A 140 -17.76 4.27 10.08
N ASP A 141 -16.47 4.34 9.75
CA ASP A 141 -15.81 5.60 9.42
C ASP A 141 -16.16 6.02 7.99
N VAL A 142 -16.54 7.29 7.81
CA VAL A 142 -16.58 7.91 6.48
C VAL A 142 -15.15 8.20 6.00
N PRO A 143 -14.89 8.36 4.68
CA PRO A 143 -13.54 8.55 4.16
C PRO A 143 -12.71 9.63 4.88
N ALA A 144 -13.32 10.76 5.21
CA ALA A 144 -12.65 11.85 5.95
C ALA A 144 -12.19 11.45 7.37
N GLN A 145 -12.89 10.52 8.03
CA GLN A 145 -12.49 10.03 9.35
C GLN A 145 -11.29 9.07 9.26
N VAL A 146 -11.25 8.24 8.22
CA VAL A 146 -10.09 7.39 7.93
C VAL A 146 -8.87 8.26 7.65
N GLU A 147 -9.02 9.27 6.80
CA GLU A 147 -7.94 10.21 6.49
C GLU A 147 -7.43 10.92 7.74
N HIS A 148 -8.33 11.47 8.55
CA HIS A 148 -7.96 12.13 9.79
C HIS A 148 -7.20 11.20 10.74
N ARG A 149 -7.63 9.93 10.86
CA ARG A 149 -6.94 8.92 11.69
C ARG A 149 -5.53 8.63 11.20
N VAL A 150 -5.36 8.38 9.90
CA VAL A 150 -4.05 8.08 9.29
C VAL A 150 -3.10 9.25 9.51
N ARG A 151 -3.53 10.47 9.16
CA ARG A 151 -2.68 11.67 9.31
C ARG A 151 -2.35 11.98 10.77
N SER A 152 -3.32 11.86 11.68
CA SER A 152 -3.09 12.12 13.11
C SER A 152 -2.16 11.09 13.75
N ALA A 153 -2.29 9.81 13.38
CA ALA A 153 -1.41 8.76 13.89
C ALA A 153 0.03 8.92 13.36
N LEU A 154 0.20 9.31 12.09
CA LEU A 154 1.51 9.59 11.52
C LEU A 154 2.19 10.78 12.21
N ALA A 155 1.46 11.90 12.38
CA ALA A 155 1.98 13.07 13.08
C ALA A 155 2.42 12.72 14.51
N ALA A 156 1.58 11.98 15.24
CA ALA A 156 1.90 11.54 16.60
C ALA A 156 3.16 10.66 16.65
N LEU A 157 3.41 9.79 15.66
CA LEU A 157 4.62 8.97 15.60
C LEU A 157 5.88 9.81 15.35
N LEU A 158 5.78 10.85 14.53
CA LEU A 158 6.92 11.71 14.17
C LEU A 158 7.25 12.75 15.27
N GLU A 159 6.28 13.11 16.09
CA GLU A 159 6.47 14.03 17.23
C GLU A 159 6.99 13.34 18.50
N VAL A 160 7.01 12.00 18.57
CA VAL A 160 7.54 11.27 19.74
C VAL A 160 9.07 11.33 19.72
N PRO A 161 9.72 12.04 20.67
CA PRO A 161 11.18 12.09 20.71
C PRO A 161 11.72 10.68 21.00
N PRO A 162 12.83 10.26 20.34
CA PRO A 162 13.49 9.02 20.70
C PRO A 162 13.83 9.10 22.19
N ARG A 163 13.42 8.10 22.97
CA ARG A 163 13.84 8.03 24.37
C ARG A 163 15.36 7.97 24.35
N GLY A 164 16.00 9.05 24.81
CA GLY A 164 17.44 9.09 24.93
C GLY A 164 17.89 7.84 25.67
N THR A 165 18.91 7.16 25.15
CA THR A 165 19.63 6.14 25.91
C THR A 165 20.22 6.84 27.12
N THR A 166 19.49 6.84 28.23
CA THR A 166 20.07 7.12 29.54
C THR A 166 21.01 5.96 29.86
N GLY A 167 22.31 6.23 29.78
CA GLY A 167 23.40 5.34 30.19
C GLY A 167 24.51 5.34 29.14
N SER A 168 25.76 5.69 29.44
CA SER A 168 26.45 5.96 30.71
C SER A 168 27.67 6.84 30.44
#